data_AF-A0A0C9ZE90-F1
#
_entry.id   AF-A0A0C9ZE90-F1
#
_cell.length_a   1.000
_cell.length_b   1.000
_cell.length_c   1.000
_cell.angle_alpha   90.00
_cell.angle_beta   90.00
_cell.angle_gamma   90.00
#
_symmetry.space_group_name_H-M   'P 1'
#
loop_
_entity.id
_entity.type
_entity.pdbx_description
1 polymer ?
#
loop_
_entity_poly.entity_id
_entity_poly.type
_entity_poly.pdbx_seq_one_letter_code
_entity_poly.pdbx_strand_id
1 'polypeptide(L)'
;MVRSTRSTRRPTTRSMAPHITRNMSRAGPRRQTRSDPAAGAVQLCKRTTTAESGKKPRVAKRQRKSRRLATMRRDASVCRRVGNSNVRGKSLNTKRRDTRQRCSASPAVRTALEKQLESVIRENEELSLLVSEYKTAASQHLLRNLEENFSCPLCFEIMASPYTLRSPSCGHSFCATCILKWFFSRLHRNCGDWHDVVQCPICRCPLSTPDLQPRSEQTFPFLPNRALDGALQGLIKSLAGELDDECSSSASNAQLSAWSDEGLARQDWTNRDRIGRNEMTSLGAQWTTMKAVDFVNFKNHLDV
;
A
#
# COMPACT_ATOMS: atom_id res chain seq x y z
N MET A 1 70.13 -24.90 5.02
CA MET A 1 69.48 -26.07 5.65
C MET A 1 68.22 -25.56 6.36
N VAL A 2 67.06 -25.63 5.71
CA VAL A 2 66.03 -26.69 5.83
C VAL A 2 65.10 -26.48 7.06
N ARG A 3 63.91 -25.95 6.74
CA ARG A 3 62.54 -26.31 7.18
C ARG A 3 62.30 -26.72 8.64
N SER A 4 61.25 -26.17 9.26
CA SER A 4 59.99 -26.94 9.41
C SER A 4 58.78 -26.07 9.79
N THR A 5 57.73 -26.28 9.02
CA THR A 5 56.40 -25.66 9.06
C THR A 5 55.48 -26.34 10.06
N ARG A 6 54.64 -25.58 10.79
CA ARG A 6 53.44 -26.14 11.45
C ARG A 6 52.17 -25.46 10.91
N SER A 7 51.49 -26.23 10.08
CA SER A 7 50.17 -26.01 9.51
C SER A 7 49.10 -26.34 10.55
N THR A 8 48.17 -25.41 10.79
CA THR A 8 46.95 -25.66 11.56
C THR A 8 45.73 -25.35 10.70
N ARG A 9 44.88 -26.37 10.61
CA ARG A 9 43.72 -26.54 9.72
C ARG A 9 42.59 -25.57 10.06
N ARG A 10 41.95 -25.02 9.03
CA ARG A 10 40.63 -24.36 9.12
C ARG A 10 39.50 -25.39 8.99
N PRO A 11 38.42 -25.30 9.78
CA PRO A 11 37.22 -26.08 9.57
C PRO A 11 36.33 -25.48 8.47
N THR A 12 35.86 -26.35 7.59
CA THR A 12 34.91 -26.11 6.51
C THR A 12 33.49 -25.97 7.06
N THR A 13 32.86 -24.81 6.88
CA THR A 13 31.42 -24.64 7.15
C THR A 13 30.60 -25.05 5.93
N ARG A 14 29.68 -25.97 6.22
CA ARG A 14 28.78 -26.69 5.33
C ARG A 14 27.67 -25.78 4.83
N SER A 15 27.52 -25.75 3.50
CA SER A 15 26.44 -25.11 2.75
C SER A 15 25.08 -25.73 3.10
N MET A 16 24.08 -24.90 3.42
CA MET A 16 22.68 -25.30 3.55
C MET A 16 21.88 -24.50 2.51
N ALA A 17 21.47 -25.18 1.45
CA ALA A 17 20.49 -24.69 0.49
C ALA A 17 19.07 -24.97 1.00
N PRO A 18 18.11 -24.03 0.92
CA PRO A 18 16.72 -24.33 1.17
C PRO A 18 16.02 -24.87 -0.09
N HIS A 19 15.27 -25.95 0.12
CA HIS A 19 14.42 -26.62 -0.85
C HIS A 19 13.25 -25.72 -1.30
N ILE A 20 13.09 -25.58 -2.61
CA ILE A 20 11.89 -25.01 -3.25
C ILE A 20 10.83 -26.10 -3.32
N THR A 21 9.80 -26.03 -2.47
CA THR A 21 8.60 -26.86 -2.61
C THR A 21 7.59 -26.15 -3.50
N ARG A 22 7.45 -26.67 -4.72
CA ARG A 22 6.47 -26.31 -5.72
C ARG A 22 5.22 -27.14 -5.47
N ASN A 23 4.12 -26.54 -5.00
CA ASN A 23 2.85 -27.23 -4.85
C ASN A 23 1.81 -26.66 -5.82
N MET A 24 1.45 -27.48 -6.81
CA MET A 24 0.22 -27.36 -7.58
C MET A 24 -0.85 -28.18 -6.87
N SER A 25 -2.08 -27.68 -6.76
CA SER A 25 -3.28 -28.46 -7.09
C SER A 25 -4.57 -27.65 -7.02
N ARG A 26 -5.42 -27.99 -8.00
CA ARG A 26 -6.81 -27.57 -8.25
C ARG A 26 -7.77 -28.07 -7.18
N ALA A 27 -8.89 -27.36 -6.97
CA ALA A 27 -10.27 -27.86 -7.14
C ALA A 27 -11.30 -26.83 -6.62
N GLY A 28 -12.36 -26.58 -7.40
CA GLY A 28 -13.61 -25.95 -6.91
C GLY A 28 -14.42 -26.88 -6.00
N PRO A 29 -15.62 -26.51 -5.48
CA PRO A 29 -16.75 -26.05 -6.31
C PRO A 29 -17.73 -25.00 -5.71
N ARG A 30 -18.38 -24.28 -6.63
CA ARG A 30 -19.79 -23.82 -6.72
C ARG A 30 -20.73 -23.99 -5.49
N ARG A 31 -21.31 -22.88 -4.97
CA ARG A 31 -22.77 -22.71 -4.78
C ARG A 31 -23.22 -21.27 -4.48
N GLN A 32 -24.43 -20.98 -4.95
CA GLN A 32 -25.19 -19.71 -4.94
C GLN A 32 -25.74 -19.34 -3.55
N THR A 33 -26.00 -18.04 -3.33
CA THR A 33 -27.22 -17.41 -2.74
C THR A 33 -27.01 -15.87 -2.81
N ARG A 34 -27.89 -15.09 -3.47
CA ARG A 34 -28.98 -14.23 -2.90
C ARG A 34 -28.54 -13.46 -1.64
N SER A 35 -28.75 -12.16 -1.44
CA SER A 35 -29.66 -11.13 -1.98
C SER A 35 -29.06 -9.74 -1.57
N ASP A 36 -29.50 -8.58 -2.11
CA ASP A 36 -30.53 -7.75 -1.46
C ASP A 36 -30.85 -6.45 -2.25
N PRO A 37 -31.94 -5.74 -1.88
CA PRO A 37 -32.69 -4.82 -2.74
C PRO A 37 -32.35 -3.33 -2.52
N ALA A 38 -32.66 -2.51 -3.52
CA ALA A 38 -32.71 -1.06 -3.40
C ALA A 38 -34.16 -0.56 -3.55
N ALA A 39 -34.47 0.42 -2.71
CA ALA A 39 -35.76 1.06 -2.50
C ALA A 39 -36.14 2.05 -3.61
N GLY A 40 -37.44 2.37 -3.67
CA GLY A 40 -37.97 3.47 -4.46
C GLY A 40 -39.50 3.53 -4.38
N ALA A 41 -40.01 4.25 -3.38
CA ALA A 41 -41.43 4.59 -3.23
C ALA A 41 -41.84 5.66 -4.30
N VAL A 42 -43.11 5.92 -4.65
CA VAL A 42 -44.12 6.70 -3.89
C VAL A 42 -45.31 6.99 -4.87
N GLN A 43 -46.55 7.12 -4.35
CA GLN A 43 -47.75 7.88 -4.85
C GLN A 43 -48.44 7.47 -6.18
N LEU A 44 -49.73 7.72 -6.45
CA LEU A 44 -50.95 8.16 -5.73
C LEU A 44 -52.11 8.06 -6.74
N CYS A 45 -53.31 7.70 -6.27
CA CYS A 45 -54.55 7.64 -7.04
C CYS A 45 -55.06 9.00 -7.57
N LYS A 46 -55.69 8.99 -8.76
CA LYS A 46 -56.79 9.88 -9.20
C LYS A 46 -57.73 9.06 -10.12
N ARG A 47 -58.98 8.81 -9.70
CA ARG A 47 -60.27 9.50 -10.05
C ARG A 47 -60.82 9.11 -11.45
N THR A 48 -61.94 8.36 -11.50
CA THR A 48 -63.33 8.76 -11.95
C THR A 48 -63.42 9.06 -13.45
N THR A 49 -64.38 8.65 -14.30
CA THR A 49 -65.83 8.36 -14.24
C THR A 49 -66.28 8.06 -15.69
N THR A 50 -67.33 7.27 -15.91
CA THR A 50 -68.33 7.35 -17.03
C THR A 50 -69.32 6.18 -16.81
N ALA A 51 -70.63 6.20 -17.08
CA ALA A 51 -71.50 7.07 -17.87
C ALA A 51 -72.97 6.93 -17.38
N GLU A 52 -73.78 7.89 -17.81
CA GLU A 52 -75.23 8.05 -17.61
C GLU A 52 -76.08 7.02 -18.37
N SER A 53 -77.32 6.79 -17.91
CA SER A 53 -78.54 7.05 -18.69
C SER A 53 -79.79 6.67 -17.90
N GLY A 54 -80.85 7.50 -18.02
CA GLY A 54 -82.07 7.40 -17.22
C GLY A 54 -83.24 6.68 -17.89
N LYS A 55 -84.29 6.40 -17.08
CA LYS A 55 -85.73 6.72 -17.30
C LYS A 55 -86.61 5.90 -16.33
N LYS A 56 -87.70 6.52 -15.86
CA LYS A 56 -88.77 5.97 -14.98
C LYS A 56 -89.64 4.96 -15.76
N PRO A 57 -90.41 4.03 -15.14
CA PRO A 57 -91.75 4.38 -14.59
C PRO A 57 -92.32 3.52 -13.42
N ARG A 58 -93.38 4.06 -12.80
CA ARG A 58 -94.61 3.49 -12.20
C ARG A 58 -94.62 2.12 -11.46
N VAL A 59 -94.89 2.22 -10.15
CA VAL A 59 -96.00 1.63 -9.36
C VAL A 59 -96.63 0.26 -9.75
N ALA A 60 -96.63 -0.63 -8.74
CA ALA A 60 -97.66 -1.59 -8.28
C ALA A 60 -97.53 -3.12 -8.54
N LYS A 61 -97.45 -3.82 -7.39
CA LYS A 61 -98.20 -5.01 -6.94
C LYS A 61 -98.11 -6.33 -7.75
N ARG A 62 -97.45 -7.34 -7.15
CA ARG A 62 -98.07 -8.55 -6.51
C ARG A 62 -96.98 -9.58 -6.16
N GLN A 63 -96.76 -9.78 -4.85
CA GLN A 63 -97.19 -10.97 -4.09
C GLN A 63 -96.26 -12.18 -4.28
N ARG A 64 -95.25 -12.36 -3.42
CA ARG A 64 -95.34 -12.97 -2.07
C ARG A 64 -95.96 -14.38 -2.09
N LYS A 65 -95.14 -15.40 -2.35
CA LYS A 65 -95.25 -16.73 -1.69
C LYS A 65 -94.00 -17.63 -1.91
N SER A 66 -92.80 -17.08 -1.75
CA SER A 66 -91.55 -17.90 -1.72
C SER A 66 -90.45 -17.28 -0.82
N ARG A 67 -90.81 -16.25 -0.05
CA ARG A 67 -89.85 -15.45 0.72
C ARG A 67 -89.54 -15.98 2.13
N ARG A 68 -90.23 -17.00 2.63
CA ARG A 68 -90.05 -17.52 4.02
C ARG A 68 -89.04 -18.68 4.13
N LEU A 69 -88.89 -19.53 3.13
CA LEU A 69 -87.87 -20.60 3.12
C LEU A 69 -86.49 -20.12 2.63
N ALA A 70 -86.47 -19.16 1.70
CA ALA A 70 -85.23 -18.53 1.23
C ALA A 70 -84.58 -17.60 2.26
N THR A 71 -85.35 -17.03 3.20
CA THR A 71 -84.83 -16.22 4.31
C THR A 71 -84.17 -17.10 5.37
N MET A 72 -84.81 -18.19 5.82
CA MET A 72 -84.21 -19.07 6.85
C MET A 72 -82.91 -19.76 6.38
N ARG A 73 -82.80 -20.17 5.10
CA ARG A 73 -81.54 -20.72 4.54
C ARG A 73 -80.45 -19.66 4.37
N ARG A 74 -80.82 -18.41 4.03
CA ARG A 74 -79.88 -17.28 4.01
C ARG A 74 -79.39 -16.96 5.42
N ASP A 75 -80.27 -16.93 6.40
CA ASP A 75 -79.94 -16.62 7.79
C ASP A 75 -79.00 -17.69 8.39
N ALA A 76 -79.21 -18.98 8.13
CA ALA A 76 -78.28 -20.04 8.53
C ALA A 76 -76.90 -19.94 7.84
N SER A 77 -76.87 -19.57 6.55
CA SER A 77 -75.62 -19.35 5.80
C SER A 77 -74.87 -18.10 6.26
N VAL A 78 -75.59 -17.07 6.68
CA VAL A 78 -75.07 -15.82 7.23
C VAL A 78 -74.51 -16.09 8.62
N CYS A 79 -75.23 -16.79 9.50
CA CYS A 79 -74.74 -17.18 10.82
C CYS A 79 -73.47 -18.06 10.74
N ARG A 80 -73.38 -19.00 9.81
CA ARG A 80 -72.14 -19.79 9.57
C ARG A 80 -70.98 -18.94 9.04
N ARG A 81 -71.23 -18.02 8.10
CA ARG A 81 -70.20 -17.08 7.62
C ARG A 81 -69.73 -16.16 8.73
N VAL A 82 -70.64 -15.64 9.57
CA VAL A 82 -70.31 -14.79 10.72
C VAL A 82 -69.49 -15.57 11.75
N GLY A 83 -69.83 -16.83 12.02
CA GLY A 83 -69.02 -17.73 12.87
C GLY A 83 -67.60 -17.95 12.36
N ASN A 84 -67.43 -18.30 11.09
CA ASN A 84 -66.10 -18.47 10.47
C ASN A 84 -65.31 -17.15 10.40
N SER A 85 -65.98 -16.02 10.19
CA SER A 85 -65.38 -14.68 10.20
C SER A 85 -64.86 -14.31 11.59
N ASN A 86 -65.60 -14.67 12.64
CA ASN A 86 -65.19 -14.47 14.03
C ASN A 86 -64.02 -15.37 14.43
N VAL A 87 -63.99 -16.63 13.99
CA VAL A 87 -62.85 -17.53 14.25
C VAL A 87 -61.59 -17.08 13.50
N ARG A 88 -61.72 -16.65 12.24
CA ARG A 88 -60.62 -15.99 11.49
C ARG A 88 -60.17 -14.69 12.15
N GLY A 89 -61.11 -13.86 12.60
CA GLY A 89 -60.82 -12.61 13.31
C GLY A 89 -60.08 -12.84 14.62
N LYS A 90 -60.47 -13.84 15.41
CA LYS A 90 -59.76 -14.27 16.62
C LYS A 90 -58.35 -14.78 16.30
N SER A 91 -58.20 -15.67 15.31
CA SER A 91 -56.91 -16.20 14.87
C SER A 91 -55.96 -15.09 14.37
N LEU A 92 -56.48 -14.12 13.61
CA LEU A 92 -55.72 -12.95 13.16
C LEU A 92 -55.35 -12.01 14.32
N ASN A 93 -56.21 -11.86 15.33
CA ASN A 93 -55.90 -11.08 16.53
C ASN A 93 -54.84 -11.77 17.40
N THR A 94 -54.88 -13.09 17.56
CA THR A 94 -53.83 -13.85 18.25
C THR A 94 -52.50 -13.73 17.50
N LYS A 95 -52.52 -13.89 16.17
CA LYS A 95 -51.33 -13.71 15.32
C LYS A 95 -50.78 -12.28 15.40
N ARG A 96 -51.64 -11.26 15.42
CA ARG A 96 -51.25 -9.85 15.65
C ARG A 96 -50.65 -9.61 17.03
N ARG A 97 -51.17 -10.27 18.08
CA ARG A 97 -50.59 -10.22 19.43
C ARG A 97 -49.20 -10.86 19.44
N ASP A 98 -49.03 -12.04 18.86
CA ASP A 98 -47.73 -12.69 18.72
C ASP A 98 -46.74 -11.84 17.91
N THR A 99 -47.17 -11.26 16.78
CA THR A 99 -46.30 -10.36 15.99
C THR A 99 -45.96 -9.09 16.77
N ARG A 100 -46.90 -8.50 17.53
CA ARG A 100 -46.61 -7.34 18.41
C ARG A 100 -45.65 -7.71 19.54
N GLN A 101 -45.81 -8.87 20.14
CA GLN A 101 -44.98 -9.37 21.24
C GLN A 101 -43.56 -9.71 20.77
N ARG A 102 -43.45 -10.24 19.54
CA ARG A 102 -42.16 -10.44 18.84
C ARG A 102 -41.50 -9.12 18.43
N CYS A 103 -42.27 -8.10 18.05
CA CYS A 103 -41.76 -6.74 17.81
C CYS A 103 -41.36 -6.00 19.10
N SER A 104 -41.97 -6.28 20.25
CA SER A 104 -41.61 -5.67 21.54
C SER A 104 -40.42 -6.33 22.25
N ALA A 105 -40.04 -7.55 21.86
CA ALA A 105 -38.78 -8.17 22.29
C ALA A 105 -37.55 -7.65 21.50
N SER A 106 -37.78 -6.95 20.38
CA SER A 106 -36.76 -6.38 19.50
C SER A 106 -36.05 -5.10 20.01
N PRO A 107 -36.63 -4.19 20.80
CA PRO A 107 -35.97 -2.93 21.20
C PRO A 107 -34.85 -3.13 22.22
N ALA A 108 -35.02 -4.03 23.19
CA ALA A 108 -33.98 -4.36 24.17
C ALA A 108 -32.77 -5.02 23.47
N VAL A 109 -33.03 -5.89 22.50
CA VAL A 109 -31.98 -6.50 21.67
C VAL A 109 -31.28 -5.46 20.78
N ARG A 110 -32.03 -4.53 20.17
CA ARG A 110 -31.47 -3.43 19.36
C ARG A 110 -30.57 -2.51 20.17
N THR A 111 -31.05 -2.05 21.34
CA THR A 111 -30.27 -1.19 22.23
C THR A 111 -29.04 -1.89 22.80
N ALA A 112 -29.12 -3.20 23.10
CA ALA A 112 -27.96 -3.99 23.46
C ALA A 112 -26.93 -4.08 22.32
N LEU A 113 -27.40 -4.28 21.08
CA LEU A 113 -26.54 -4.32 19.90
C LEU A 113 -25.90 -2.97 19.59
N GLU A 114 -26.63 -1.86 19.72
CA GLU A 114 -26.10 -0.49 19.58
C GLU A 114 -25.00 -0.21 20.60
N LYS A 115 -25.18 -0.61 21.86
CA LYS A 115 -24.14 -0.52 22.89
C LYS A 115 -22.90 -1.36 22.56
N GLN A 116 -23.09 -2.56 22.00
CA GLN A 116 -21.97 -3.38 21.56
C GLN A 116 -21.23 -2.74 20.38
N LEU A 117 -21.96 -2.18 19.41
CA LEU A 117 -21.37 -1.47 18.27
C LEU A 117 -20.53 -0.27 18.74
N GLU A 118 -21.06 0.55 19.64
CA GLU A 118 -20.35 1.69 20.24
C GLU A 118 -19.08 1.24 20.97
N SER A 119 -19.18 0.15 21.75
CA SER A 119 -18.02 -0.43 22.44
C SER A 119 -16.93 -0.87 21.46
N VAL A 120 -17.31 -1.53 20.35
CA VAL A 120 -16.38 -1.98 19.31
C VAL A 120 -15.77 -0.81 18.56
N ILE A 121 -16.54 0.24 18.27
CA ILE A 121 -16.03 1.47 17.64
C ILE A 121 -14.96 2.09 18.52
N ARG A 122 -15.23 2.28 19.81
CA ARG A 122 -14.28 2.85 20.76
C ARG A 122 -12.99 2.02 20.88
N GLU A 123 -13.10 0.69 20.94
CA GLU A 123 -11.95 -0.20 20.98
C GLU A 123 -11.12 -0.13 19.68
N ASN A 124 -11.79 -0.05 18.52
CA ASN A 124 -11.10 0.14 17.23
C ASN A 124 -10.38 1.49 17.14
N GLU A 125 -10.96 2.57 17.68
CA GLU A 125 -10.31 3.88 17.75
C GLU A 125 -9.04 3.82 18.63
N GLU A 126 -9.11 3.18 19.80
CA GLU A 126 -7.95 2.99 20.68
C GLU A 126 -6.84 2.16 20.01
N LEU A 127 -7.20 1.06 19.35
CA LEU A 127 -6.26 0.24 18.58
C LEU A 127 -5.64 1.02 17.41
N SER A 128 -6.43 1.88 16.74
CA SER A 128 -5.93 2.74 15.66
C SER A 128 -4.85 3.71 16.15
N LEU A 129 -5.06 4.32 17.32
CA LEU A 129 -4.07 5.22 17.93
C LEU A 129 -2.77 4.47 18.28
N LEU A 130 -2.87 3.28 18.89
CA LEU A 130 -1.70 2.47 19.23
C LEU A 130 -0.92 2.02 18.00
N VAL A 131 -1.62 1.63 16.92
CA VAL A 131 -0.98 1.28 15.64
C VAL A 131 -0.27 2.49 15.03
N SER A 132 -0.89 3.67 15.07
CA SER A 132 -0.28 4.92 14.57
C SER A 132 1.00 5.31 15.32
N GLU A 133 0.99 5.19 16.65
CA GLU A 133 2.16 5.45 17.49
C GLU A 133 3.31 4.47 17.19
N TYR A 134 2.99 3.17 17.11
CA TYR A 134 3.98 2.14 16.76
C TYR A 134 4.60 2.38 15.38
N LYS A 135 3.77 2.69 14.36
CA LYS A 135 4.24 3.02 13.02
C LYS A 135 5.19 4.21 13.03
N THR A 136 4.81 5.29 13.73
CA THR A 136 5.65 6.47 13.86
C THR A 136 7.00 6.15 14.50
N ALA A 137 7.02 5.37 15.58
CA ALA A 137 8.25 4.94 16.23
C ALA A 137 9.12 4.05 15.31
N ALA A 138 8.49 3.14 14.56
CA ALA A 138 9.17 2.30 13.58
C ALA A 138 9.80 3.12 12.44
N SER A 139 9.06 4.06 11.86
CA SER A 139 9.58 4.97 10.82
C SER A 139 10.74 5.83 11.33
N GLN A 140 10.65 6.36 12.56
CA GLN A 140 11.75 7.11 13.18
C GLN A 140 13.00 6.24 13.40
N HIS A 141 12.82 4.98 13.79
CA HIS A 141 13.93 4.05 13.92
C HIS A 141 14.57 3.75 12.55
N LEU A 142 13.78 3.51 11.50
CA LEU A 142 14.28 3.29 10.15
C LEU A 142 15.06 4.50 9.61
N LEU A 143 14.54 5.71 9.81
CA LEU A 143 15.20 6.92 9.36
C LEU A 143 16.54 7.14 10.08
N ARG A 144 16.57 6.99 11.41
CA ARG A 144 17.83 7.08 12.18
C ARG A 144 18.85 6.05 11.71
N ASN A 145 18.42 4.81 11.45
CA ASN A 145 19.29 3.77 10.93
C ASN A 145 19.90 4.16 9.56
N LEU A 146 19.11 4.77 8.67
CA LEU A 146 19.59 5.29 7.40
C LEU A 146 20.62 6.41 7.58
N GLU A 147 20.34 7.38 8.46
CA GLU A 147 21.22 8.52 8.73
C GLU A 147 22.56 8.09 9.38
N GLU A 148 22.51 7.17 10.34
CA GLU A 148 23.69 6.71 11.09
C GLU A 148 24.58 5.76 10.29
N ASN A 149 23.99 4.82 9.55
CA ASN A 149 24.75 3.72 8.93
C ASN A 149 24.95 3.87 7.42
N PHE A 150 24.19 4.76 6.76
CA PHE A 150 24.19 4.87 5.30
C PHE A 150 24.42 6.30 4.80
N SER A 151 24.98 7.18 5.64
CA SER A 151 25.38 8.53 5.23
C SER A 151 26.66 8.52 4.39
N CYS A 152 26.67 9.34 3.35
CA CYS A 152 27.83 9.55 2.50
C CYS A 152 28.87 10.40 3.21
N PRO A 153 30.14 9.98 3.34
CA PRO A 153 31.16 10.77 4.05
C PRO A 153 31.57 12.08 3.36
N LEU A 154 31.09 12.33 2.13
CA LEU A 154 31.39 13.56 1.38
C LEU A 154 30.26 14.60 1.46
N CYS A 155 29.00 14.17 1.44
CA CYS A 155 27.84 15.09 1.48
C CYS A 155 27.02 14.98 2.77
N PHE A 156 27.32 14.01 3.64
CA PHE A 156 26.63 13.71 4.90
C PHE A 156 25.15 13.31 4.79
N GLU A 157 24.59 13.38 3.60
CA GLU A 157 23.26 12.85 3.26
C GLU A 157 23.26 11.32 3.13
N ILE A 158 22.07 10.70 3.25
CA ILE A 158 21.85 9.29 2.91
C ILE A 158 22.37 9.03 1.48
N MET A 159 23.20 7.99 1.34
CA MET A 159 23.88 7.66 0.09
C MET A 159 22.88 7.39 -1.03
N ALA A 160 23.11 7.99 -2.19
CA ALA A 160 22.35 7.78 -3.41
C ALA A 160 23.28 7.18 -4.47
N SER A 161 22.89 6.06 -5.08
CA SER A 161 23.72 5.29 -6.01
C SER A 161 25.13 5.03 -5.45
N PRO A 162 25.28 4.13 -4.46
CA PRO A 162 26.55 3.94 -3.78
C PRO A 162 27.59 3.24 -4.68
N TYR A 163 28.78 3.84 -4.78
CA TYR A 163 29.94 3.27 -5.46
C TYR A 163 31.11 3.15 -4.51
N THR A 164 31.81 2.01 -4.60
CA THR A 164 33.02 1.71 -3.86
C THR A 164 34.25 2.04 -4.69
N LEU A 165 35.26 2.62 -4.06
CA LEU A 165 36.56 2.84 -4.69
C LEU A 165 37.28 1.51 -4.94
N ARG A 166 37.75 1.32 -6.18
CA ARG A 166 38.58 0.17 -6.58
C ARG A 166 40.03 0.41 -6.15
N SER A 167 40.33 0.16 -4.88
CA SER A 167 41.71 0.14 -4.35
C SER A 167 41.98 -1.19 -3.65
N PRO A 168 43.16 -1.81 -3.81
CA PRO A 168 43.48 -3.09 -3.16
C PRO A 168 43.39 -3.07 -1.63
N SER A 169 43.49 -1.86 -1.04
CA SER A 169 43.57 -1.65 0.41
C SER A 169 42.39 -0.84 0.97
N CYS A 170 41.37 -0.50 0.17
CA CYS A 170 40.18 0.16 0.69
C CYS A 170 38.88 -0.27 0.00
N GLY A 171 37.78 -0.24 0.75
CA GLY A 171 36.43 -0.55 0.26
C GLY A 171 35.41 0.54 0.61
N HIS A 172 35.85 1.79 0.75
CA HIS A 172 34.96 2.89 1.13
C HIS A 172 33.99 3.25 0.01
N SER A 173 32.73 3.47 0.41
CA SER A 173 31.62 3.81 -0.48
C SER A 173 31.16 5.25 -0.30
N PHE A 174 30.66 5.83 -1.39
CA PHE A 174 30.15 7.19 -1.45
C PHE A 174 28.98 7.25 -2.45
N CYS A 175 28.22 8.35 -2.44
CA CYS A 175 27.34 8.65 -3.57
C CYS A 175 28.15 8.72 -4.88
N ALA A 176 27.59 8.21 -5.97
CA ALA A 176 28.21 8.25 -7.29
C ALA A 176 28.67 9.66 -7.69
N THR A 177 27.77 10.66 -7.60
CA THR A 177 28.11 12.05 -7.97
C THR A 177 29.18 12.65 -7.07
N CYS A 178 29.16 12.34 -5.77
CA CYS A 178 30.14 12.87 -4.82
C CYS A 178 31.55 12.37 -5.12
N ILE A 179 31.71 11.07 -5.36
CA ILE A 179 33.04 10.52 -5.64
C ILE A 179 33.55 10.89 -7.04
N LEU A 180 32.66 11.07 -8.02
CA LEU A 180 33.01 11.64 -9.32
C LEU A 180 33.53 13.06 -9.16
N LYS A 181 32.79 13.95 -8.48
CA LYS A 181 33.22 15.33 -8.22
C LYS A 181 34.56 15.37 -7.50
N TRP A 182 34.76 14.52 -6.49
CA TRP A 182 36.06 14.41 -5.80
C TRP A 182 37.18 14.00 -6.76
N PHE A 183 37.01 12.93 -7.53
CA PHE A 183 38.02 12.42 -8.43
C PHE A 183 38.39 13.42 -9.53
N PHE A 184 37.40 14.06 -10.15
CA PHE A 184 37.60 15.05 -11.21
C PHE A 184 38.03 16.43 -10.70
N SER A 185 37.81 16.76 -9.41
CA SER A 185 38.37 17.99 -8.82
C SER A 185 39.91 18.01 -8.91
N ARG A 186 40.54 16.82 -8.90
CA ARG A 186 42.00 16.63 -8.99
C ARG A 186 42.53 16.61 -10.44
N LEU A 187 41.65 16.60 -11.44
CA LEU A 187 42.04 16.69 -12.83
C LEU A 187 42.50 18.12 -13.16
N HIS A 188 43.68 18.26 -13.77
CA HIS A 188 44.19 19.55 -14.22
C HIS A 188 43.48 20.00 -15.49
N ARG A 189 42.83 21.16 -15.47
CA ARG A 189 41.97 21.64 -16.57
C ARG A 189 42.72 21.85 -17.89
N ASN A 190 43.97 22.30 -17.83
CA ASN A 190 44.68 22.73 -19.03
C ASN A 190 45.24 21.56 -19.84
N CYS A 191 45.69 20.48 -19.18
CA CYS A 191 46.23 19.31 -19.87
C CYS A 191 45.26 18.12 -19.89
N GLY A 192 44.27 18.07 -18.99
CA GLY A 192 43.33 16.95 -18.89
C GLY A 192 43.94 15.69 -18.28
N ASP A 193 44.97 15.83 -17.45
CA ASP A 193 45.64 14.75 -16.72
C ASP A 193 45.62 14.97 -15.20
N TRP A 194 45.89 13.90 -14.44
CA TRP A 194 46.10 13.95 -12.99
C TRP A 194 47.60 14.00 -12.71
N HIS A 195 48.09 15.14 -12.21
CA HIS A 195 49.51 15.29 -11.85
C HIS A 195 49.83 14.76 -10.44
N ASP A 196 48.80 14.61 -9.61
CA ASP A 196 48.90 14.06 -8.26
C ASP A 196 48.15 12.73 -8.18
N VAL A 197 48.65 11.83 -7.35
CA VAL A 197 47.97 10.56 -7.05
C VAL A 197 46.63 10.86 -6.40
N VAL A 198 45.53 10.44 -7.04
CA VAL A 198 44.20 10.58 -6.45
C VAL A 198 44.06 9.57 -5.32
N GLN A 199 43.59 10.02 -4.17
CA GLN A 199 43.46 9.21 -2.96
C GLN A 199 42.02 9.12 -2.49
N CYS A 200 41.70 8.02 -1.78
CA CYS A 200 40.44 7.87 -1.05
C CYS A 200 40.27 9.02 -0.03
N PRO A 201 39.12 9.71 -0.01
CA PRO A 201 38.84 10.79 0.96
C PRO A 201 38.95 10.38 2.43
N ILE A 202 38.74 9.09 2.73
CA ILE A 202 38.66 8.58 4.11
C ILE A 202 40.01 8.07 4.60
N CYS A 203 40.61 7.12 3.87
CA CYS A 203 41.81 6.41 4.32
C CYS A 203 43.07 6.74 3.53
N ARG A 204 42.99 7.65 2.56
CA ARG A 204 44.10 8.08 1.69
C ARG A 204 44.75 6.98 0.85
N CYS A 205 44.15 5.80 0.77
CA CYS A 205 44.62 4.75 -0.15
C CYS A 205 44.62 5.29 -1.59
N PRO A 206 45.69 5.03 -2.37
CA PRO A 206 45.80 5.52 -3.74
C PRO A 206 44.75 4.83 -4.63
N LEU A 207 44.25 5.61 -5.58
CA LEU A 207 43.37 5.17 -6.65
C LEU A 207 44.17 5.12 -7.95
N SER A 208 43.82 4.19 -8.83
CA SER A 208 44.39 4.14 -10.17
C SER A 208 43.95 5.36 -10.97
N THR A 209 44.91 6.14 -11.44
CA THR A 209 44.71 7.17 -12.46
C THR A 209 44.95 6.58 -13.85
N PRO A 210 44.32 7.15 -14.89
CA PRO A 210 44.61 6.89 -16.30
C PRO A 210 46.08 7.08 -16.71
N ASP A 211 46.87 6.02 -16.79
CA ASP A 211 48.30 6.18 -17.07
C ASP A 211 48.78 5.79 -18.49
N LEU A 212 47.90 5.41 -19.45
CA LEU A 212 48.19 5.34 -20.91
C LEU A 212 46.94 4.89 -21.70
N GLN A 213 46.79 5.34 -22.97
CA GLN A 213 45.72 4.88 -23.88
C GLN A 213 46.18 3.76 -24.82
N PRO A 214 45.30 2.81 -25.20
CA PRO A 214 43.93 2.62 -24.71
C PRO A 214 43.91 2.00 -23.30
N ARG A 215 42.96 2.45 -22.47
CA ARG A 215 42.86 1.98 -21.07
C ARG A 215 42.14 0.65 -20.99
N SER A 216 42.55 -0.20 -20.05
CA SER A 216 41.77 -1.39 -19.68
C SER A 216 40.56 -0.99 -18.84
N GLU A 217 39.40 -1.64 -19.04
CA GLU A 217 38.21 -1.48 -18.19
C GLU A 217 38.50 -1.77 -16.70
N GLN A 218 39.52 -2.58 -16.44
CA GLN A 218 39.98 -2.90 -15.08
C GLN A 218 40.60 -1.71 -14.35
N THR A 219 41.01 -0.66 -15.07
CA THR A 219 41.52 0.58 -14.49
C THR A 219 40.41 1.55 -14.04
N PHE A 220 39.14 1.25 -14.34
CA PHE A 220 38.03 2.10 -13.90
C PHE A 220 37.97 2.15 -12.36
N PRO A 221 38.10 3.33 -11.72
CA PRO A 221 38.37 3.43 -10.29
C PRO A 221 37.13 3.22 -9.41
N PHE A 222 35.95 3.01 -10.01
CA PHE A 222 34.69 2.88 -9.30
C PHE A 222 34.04 1.52 -9.55
N LEU A 223 33.42 0.96 -8.50
CA LEU A 223 32.66 -0.27 -8.57
C LEU A 223 31.28 -0.04 -7.96
N PRO A 224 30.17 -0.40 -8.62
CA PRO A 224 28.85 -0.27 -8.04
C PRO A 224 28.72 -1.16 -6.80
N ASN A 225 28.31 -0.60 -5.66
CA ASN A 225 28.09 -1.36 -4.45
C ASN A 225 26.64 -1.88 -4.41
N ARG A 226 26.38 -2.94 -5.18
CA ARG A 226 25.01 -3.52 -5.35
C ARG A 226 24.39 -4.00 -4.04
N ALA A 227 25.19 -4.49 -3.10
CA ALA A 227 24.71 -4.94 -1.80
C ALA A 227 24.23 -3.74 -0.95
N LEU A 228 25.04 -2.68 -0.90
CA LEU A 228 24.67 -1.44 -0.21
C LEU A 228 23.47 -0.75 -0.87
N ASP A 229 23.44 -0.70 -2.20
CA ASP A 229 22.30 -0.17 -2.98
C ASP A 229 21.02 -0.93 -2.66
N GLY A 230 21.05 -2.28 -2.66
CA GLY A 230 19.90 -3.10 -2.32
C GLY A 230 19.40 -2.88 -0.90
N ALA A 231 20.30 -2.73 0.08
CA ALA A 231 19.94 -2.44 1.46
C ALA A 231 19.29 -1.05 1.60
N LEU A 232 19.87 -0.01 0.99
CA LEU A 232 19.33 1.34 0.95
C LEU A 232 17.93 1.37 0.33
N GLN A 233 17.78 0.81 -0.87
CA GLN A 233 16.50 0.77 -1.57
C GLN A 233 15.43 0.04 -0.75
N GLY A 234 15.79 -1.08 -0.11
CA GLY A 234 14.91 -1.83 0.78
C GLY A 234 14.44 -1.01 1.97
N LEU A 235 15.37 -0.40 2.71
CA LEU A 235 15.07 0.41 3.89
C LEU A 235 14.23 1.65 3.55
N ILE A 236 14.55 2.37 2.47
CA ILE A 236 13.79 3.56 2.09
C ILE A 236 12.39 3.17 1.60
N LYS A 237 12.26 2.05 0.87
CA LYS A 237 10.94 1.53 0.48
C LYS A 237 10.10 1.14 1.70
N SER A 238 10.70 0.50 2.70
CA SER A 238 10.03 0.21 3.97
C SER A 238 9.61 1.50 4.67
N LEU A 239 10.47 2.51 4.72
CA LEU A 239 10.15 3.80 5.32
C LEU A 239 8.94 4.46 4.65
N ALA A 240 8.88 4.52 3.32
CA ALA A 240 7.74 5.07 2.58
C ALA A 240 6.45 4.26 2.84
N GLY A 241 6.54 2.93 2.82
CA GLY A 241 5.39 2.05 3.08
C GLY A 241 4.77 2.21 4.47
N GLU A 242 5.55 2.59 5.49
CA GLU A 242 5.00 2.90 6.81
C GLU A 242 4.27 4.27 6.85
N LEU A 243 4.54 5.16 5.89
CA LEU A 243 4.02 6.54 5.85
C LEU A 243 2.77 6.73 4.96
N ASP A 244 2.61 5.92 3.90
CA ASP A 244 1.57 6.14 2.88
C ASP A 244 0.20 5.50 3.23
N ASP A 245 0.04 4.88 4.40
CA ASP A 245 -1.27 4.39 4.85
C ASP A 245 -2.17 5.57 5.29
N GLU A 246 -3.29 5.76 4.57
CA GLU A 246 -4.40 6.73 4.71
C GLU A 246 -5.16 6.68 6.07
N CYS A 247 -4.46 6.47 7.18
CA CYS A 247 -5.02 6.51 8.53
C CYS A 247 -4.30 7.52 9.44
N SER A 248 -3.27 8.21 8.94
CA SER A 248 -2.41 9.09 9.75
C SER A 248 -2.85 10.55 9.69
N SER A 249 -3.99 10.88 10.28
CA SER A 249 -4.38 12.27 10.58
C SER A 249 -4.00 12.65 12.01
N SER A 250 -2.71 12.51 12.35
CA SER A 250 -2.17 13.21 13.52
C SER A 250 -0.70 13.55 13.30
N ALA A 251 -0.38 14.84 13.49
CA ALA A 251 0.94 15.49 13.51
C ALA A 251 2.11 14.63 12.97
N SER A 252 2.17 14.44 11.65
CA SER A 252 3.32 13.80 11.03
C SER A 252 4.56 14.64 11.32
N ASN A 253 5.59 13.99 11.89
CA ASN A 253 6.89 14.62 12.06
C ASN A 253 7.37 15.11 10.68
N ALA A 254 7.63 16.41 10.55
CA ALA A 254 7.99 17.04 9.27
C ALA A 254 9.16 16.33 8.55
N GLN A 255 10.10 15.79 9.33
CA GLN A 255 11.24 15.04 8.82
C GLN A 255 10.81 13.68 8.24
N LEU A 256 9.85 12.98 8.86
CA LEU A 256 9.30 11.73 8.33
C LEU A 256 8.48 11.98 7.07
N SER A 257 7.63 13.02 7.07
CA SER A 257 6.82 13.36 5.89
C SER A 257 7.67 13.76 4.68
N ALA A 258 8.91 14.24 4.89
CA ALA A 258 9.83 14.50 3.79
C ALA A 258 10.30 13.23 3.06
N TRP A 259 10.12 12.06 3.67
CA TRP A 259 10.48 10.74 3.15
C TRP A 259 9.30 9.90 2.66
N SER A 260 8.07 10.42 2.68
CA SER A 260 6.94 9.80 1.98
C SER A 260 7.18 9.81 0.47
N ASP A 261 6.36 9.09 -0.30
CA ASP A 261 6.51 9.01 -1.75
C ASP A 261 6.49 10.38 -2.45
N GLU A 262 5.69 11.33 -1.93
CA GLU A 262 5.64 12.71 -2.42
C GLU A 262 6.61 13.67 -1.70
N GLY A 263 7.35 13.19 -0.71
CA GLY A 263 8.24 13.99 0.12
C GLY A 263 9.47 14.54 -0.63
N LEU A 264 9.86 15.78 -0.30
CA LEU A 264 10.99 16.46 -0.98
C LEU A 264 12.33 15.72 -0.80
N ALA A 265 12.61 15.15 0.37
CA ALA A 265 13.86 14.43 0.61
C ALA A 265 13.90 13.11 -0.19
N ARG A 266 12.75 12.42 -0.31
CA ARG A 266 12.60 11.23 -1.14
C ARG A 266 12.82 11.53 -2.61
N GLN A 267 12.25 12.63 -3.12
CA GLN A 267 12.43 13.06 -4.49
C GLN A 267 13.88 13.47 -4.79
N ASP A 268 14.51 14.25 -3.92
CA ASP A 268 15.92 14.63 -4.05
C ASP A 268 16.83 13.38 -4.09
N TRP A 269 16.65 12.47 -3.13
CA TRP A 269 17.42 11.23 -3.07
C TRP A 269 17.27 10.41 -4.37
N THR A 270 16.04 10.28 -4.87
CA THR A 270 15.74 9.57 -6.12
C THR A 270 16.41 10.25 -7.32
N ASN A 271 16.42 11.59 -7.36
CA ASN A 271 17.08 12.33 -8.41
C ASN A 271 18.61 12.17 -8.35
N ARG A 272 19.22 12.28 -7.16
CA ARG A 272 20.66 12.03 -6.95
C ARG A 272 21.05 10.61 -7.36
N ASP A 273 20.22 9.63 -7.03
CA ASP A 273 20.43 8.23 -7.37
C ASP A 273 20.42 8.01 -8.89
N ARG A 274 19.39 8.55 -9.57
CA ARG A 274 19.26 8.49 -11.02
C ARG A 274 20.42 9.19 -11.75
N ILE A 275 20.72 10.43 -11.37
CA ILE A 275 21.82 11.20 -11.96
C ILE A 275 23.13 10.44 -11.74
N GLY A 276 23.41 10.01 -10.51
CA GLY A 276 24.62 9.28 -10.16
C GLY A 276 24.82 7.99 -10.96
N ARG A 277 23.76 7.18 -11.14
CA ARG A 277 23.82 5.97 -11.99
C ARG A 277 24.14 6.33 -13.44
N ASN A 278 23.49 7.37 -13.98
CA ASN A 278 23.69 7.78 -15.37
C ASN A 278 25.12 8.26 -15.61
N GLU A 279 25.67 9.10 -14.74
CA GLU A 279 27.04 9.61 -14.85
C GLU A 279 28.07 8.47 -14.77
N MET A 280 27.94 7.56 -13.80
CA MET A 280 28.84 6.42 -13.66
C MET A 280 28.77 5.47 -14.86
N THR A 281 27.57 5.23 -15.39
CA THR A 281 27.38 4.35 -16.55
C THR A 281 27.96 4.99 -17.80
N SER A 282 27.71 6.29 -18.02
CA SER A 282 28.25 7.06 -19.14
C SER A 282 29.78 7.07 -19.13
N LEU A 283 30.37 7.44 -17.98
CA LEU A 283 31.82 7.48 -17.82
C LEU A 283 32.45 6.09 -17.99
N GLY A 284 31.86 5.06 -17.39
CA GLY A 284 32.34 3.69 -17.48
C GLY A 284 32.32 3.15 -18.91
N ALA A 285 31.27 3.43 -19.69
CA ALA A 285 31.13 2.99 -21.07
C ALA A 285 32.18 3.60 -22.02
N GLN A 286 32.62 4.83 -21.74
CA GLN A 286 33.61 5.54 -22.56
C GLN A 286 35.02 5.48 -21.97
N TRP A 287 35.18 4.85 -20.80
CA TRP A 287 36.42 4.90 -20.02
C TRP A 287 37.65 4.44 -20.78
N THR A 288 37.53 3.45 -21.67
CA THR A 288 38.68 2.90 -22.41
C THR A 288 39.19 3.82 -23.52
N THR A 289 38.32 4.73 -24.03
CA THR A 289 38.56 5.54 -25.23
C THR A 289 38.68 7.05 -24.96
N MET A 290 38.18 7.55 -23.83
CA MET A 290 38.20 8.99 -23.50
C MET A 290 39.60 9.63 -23.54
N LYS A 291 39.76 10.75 -24.21
CA LYS A 291 41.00 11.55 -24.23
C LYS A 291 40.98 12.58 -23.12
N ALA A 292 42.13 13.24 -22.93
CA ALA A 292 42.27 14.36 -22.00
C ALA A 292 41.16 15.41 -22.16
N VAL A 293 40.82 15.78 -23.40
CA VAL A 293 39.71 16.71 -23.69
C VAL A 293 38.36 16.21 -23.19
N ASP A 294 38.09 14.91 -23.29
CA ASP A 294 36.84 14.31 -22.83
C ASP A 294 36.76 14.33 -21.30
N PHE A 295 37.89 14.12 -20.61
CA PHE A 295 37.96 14.27 -19.16
C PHE A 295 37.74 15.71 -18.70
N VAL A 296 38.28 16.70 -19.43
CA VAL A 296 38.03 18.13 -19.16
C VAL A 296 36.56 18.47 -19.37
N ASN A 297 35.95 17.98 -20.46
CA ASN A 297 34.51 18.17 -20.71
C ASN A 297 33.66 17.54 -19.60
N PHE A 298 34.01 16.33 -19.17
CA PHE A 298 33.31 15.65 -18.07
C PHE A 298 33.49 16.39 -16.74
N LYS A 299 34.69 16.91 -16.45
CA LYS A 299 34.96 17.76 -15.29
C LYS A 299 34.06 19.00 -15.29
N ASN A 300 33.96 19.69 -16.43
CA ASN A 300 33.10 20.87 -16.58
C ASN A 300 31.62 20.51 -16.39
N HIS A 301 31.15 19.38 -16.93
CA HIS A 301 29.78 18.87 -16.73
C HIS A 301 29.45 18.60 -15.26
N LEU A 302 30.44 18.23 -14.45
CA LEU A 302 30.27 18.01 -13.01
C LEU A 302 30.30 19.29 -12.16
N ASP A 303 30.51 20.46 -12.77
CA ASP A 303 30.71 21.76 -12.11
C ASP A 303 31.85 21.74 -11.06
N VAL A 304 32.98 21.07 -11.37
CA VAL A 304 34.19 20.99 -10.53
C VAL A 304 35.45 21.33 -11.30
#